data_AF-A0A835TBL4-F1
#
_entry.id   AF-A0A835TBL4-F1
#
_cell.length_a   1.000
_cell.length_b   1.000
_cell.length_c   1.000
_cell.angle_alpha   90.00
_cell.angle_beta   90.00
_cell.angle_gamma   90.00
#
_symmetry.space_group_name_H-M   'P 1'
#
loop_
_entity.id
_entity.type
_entity.pdbx_description
1 polymer ?
#
loop_
_entity_poly.entity_id
_entity_poly.type
_entity_poly.pdbx_seq_one_letter_code
_entity_poly.pdbx_strand_id
1 'polypeptide(L)'
;MSGRPRRAPKRSKKYDDEVDDFSDEGSDVPLSDSDSEDRKPRKKAVAARGKKSLDSFTTDEGWSFEPPSIFYKEYGDAQPSDKIAAFDLDGTLVNTKSGATFAKDDLDWKWYNKSAPEKIQAYADEGYKIVVFTNQGTIKSAVKGKAAEKILSRIDSIMEELGVPVQVFACTMDDHYRKPERGMWDFFVSRFNGGVAPDHSKSFFVGDAAGRTADFADTDKGFADNVGIGFRTPEDEFGVPE
;
A
#
# COMPACT_ATOMS: atom_id res chain seq x y z
N MET A 1 -11.17 55.68 -3.34
CA MET A 1 -11.02 54.93 -4.62
C MET A 1 -11.49 53.50 -4.39
N SER A 2 -12.55 53.13 -5.12
CA SER A 2 -13.18 51.81 -5.37
C SER A 2 -12.87 50.60 -4.47
N GLY A 3 -13.85 50.24 -3.62
CA GLY A 3 -14.11 48.85 -3.22
C GLY A 3 -15.10 48.19 -4.18
N ARG A 4 -14.84 46.94 -4.57
CA ARG A 4 -15.74 46.11 -5.42
C ARG A 4 -16.56 45.14 -4.57
N PRO A 5 -17.83 44.87 -4.92
CA PRO A 5 -18.82 44.25 -4.02
C PRO A 5 -18.87 42.72 -4.07
N ARG A 6 -19.42 42.14 -2.99
CA ARG A 6 -19.75 40.72 -2.79
C ARG A 6 -20.89 40.26 -3.71
N ARG A 7 -20.79 39.03 -4.25
CA ARG A 7 -21.86 38.34 -4.98
C ARG A 7 -22.70 37.47 -4.04
N ALA A 8 -24.03 37.56 -4.19
CA ALA A 8 -25.05 36.69 -3.59
C ALA A 8 -25.38 35.50 -4.53
N PRO A 9 -26.02 34.42 -4.03
CA PRO A 9 -25.99 33.09 -4.67
C PRO A 9 -27.09 32.87 -5.71
N LYS A 10 -26.85 31.97 -6.68
CA LYS A 10 -27.87 31.52 -7.64
C LYS A 10 -28.49 30.18 -7.21
N ARG A 11 -29.81 30.17 -7.35
CA ARG A 11 -30.82 29.21 -6.93
C ARG A 11 -30.88 27.98 -7.85
N SER A 12 -31.40 26.89 -7.28
CA SER A 12 -31.64 25.54 -7.81
C SER A 12 -32.46 25.47 -9.11
N LYS A 13 -32.13 24.48 -9.96
CA LYS A 13 -32.94 24.01 -11.10
C LYS A 13 -34.10 23.14 -10.60
N LYS A 14 -35.28 23.37 -11.16
CA LYS A 14 -36.51 22.59 -11.01
C LYS A 14 -36.70 21.79 -12.31
N TYR A 15 -37.03 20.51 -12.16
CA TYR A 15 -37.55 19.64 -13.23
C TYR A 15 -38.95 20.10 -13.61
N ASP A 16 -39.31 19.98 -14.90
CA ASP A 16 -40.67 19.67 -15.36
C ASP A 16 -40.51 18.98 -16.74
N ASP A 17 -40.98 17.73 -16.80
CA ASP A 17 -41.26 16.94 -18.01
C ASP A 17 -42.58 17.44 -18.60
N GLU A 18 -42.65 17.60 -19.91
CA GLU A 18 -43.93 17.45 -20.63
C GLU A 18 -43.64 17.03 -22.08
N VAL A 19 -44.34 15.97 -22.46
CA VAL A 19 -44.33 15.27 -23.74
C VAL A 19 -45.35 15.94 -24.67
N ASP A 20 -45.06 16.04 -25.96
CA ASP A 20 -46.10 15.97 -26.99
C ASP A 20 -45.54 15.48 -28.33
N ASP A 21 -46.36 14.60 -28.90
CA ASP A 21 -46.22 13.74 -30.06
C ASP A 21 -46.79 14.44 -31.31
N PHE A 22 -46.11 14.36 -32.46
CA PHE A 22 -46.74 14.54 -33.77
C PHE A 22 -45.88 13.91 -34.90
N SER A 23 -46.46 12.91 -35.55
CA SER A 23 -46.13 12.25 -36.83
C SER A 23 -46.30 13.23 -38.03
N ASP A 24 -45.91 13.05 -39.31
CA ASP A 24 -45.52 11.94 -40.19
C ASP A 24 -45.02 12.51 -41.57
N GLU A 25 -44.38 11.68 -42.41
CA GLU A 25 -44.18 11.72 -43.89
C GLU A 25 -43.51 12.96 -44.57
N GLY A 26 -42.63 12.91 -45.59
CA GLY A 26 -42.12 11.89 -46.52
C GLY A 26 -41.59 12.59 -47.81
N SER A 27 -40.62 11.98 -48.51
CA SER A 27 -40.12 12.19 -49.90
C SER A 27 -38.89 13.10 -50.23
N ASP A 28 -37.79 12.42 -50.58
CA ASP A 28 -36.93 12.48 -51.79
C ASP A 28 -36.05 13.69 -52.24
N VAL A 29 -34.73 13.43 -52.11
CA VAL A 29 -33.46 13.73 -52.87
C VAL A 29 -33.54 14.21 -54.35
N PRO A 30 -32.48 14.84 -55.00
CA PRO A 30 -31.04 14.48 -54.89
C PRO A 30 -29.90 15.53 -55.21
N LEU A 31 -28.65 15.08 -54.97
CA LEU A 31 -27.35 15.34 -55.68
C LEU A 31 -26.59 16.69 -55.57
N SER A 32 -25.36 16.65 -55.03
CA SER A 32 -24.12 17.01 -55.78
C SER A 32 -22.82 16.67 -55.03
N ASP A 33 -21.81 16.29 -55.81
CA ASP A 33 -20.48 15.72 -55.50
C ASP A 33 -19.57 16.51 -54.53
N SER A 34 -18.69 15.79 -53.81
CA SER A 34 -17.22 15.90 -54.00
C SER A 34 -16.43 15.04 -53.00
N ASP A 35 -15.53 14.24 -53.57
CA ASP A 35 -14.43 13.52 -52.92
C ASP A 35 -13.56 14.40 -52.01
N SER A 36 -13.17 13.88 -50.86
CA SER A 36 -11.78 13.94 -50.37
C SER A 36 -11.58 13.04 -49.13
N GLU A 37 -10.99 11.87 -49.35
CA GLU A 37 -10.47 11.00 -48.30
C GLU A 37 -9.26 11.66 -47.61
N ASP A 38 -9.47 12.33 -46.48
CA ASP A 38 -8.40 12.81 -45.61
C ASP A 38 -8.00 11.72 -44.60
N ARG A 39 -7.27 10.69 -45.08
CA ARG A 39 -6.72 9.64 -44.21
C ARG A 39 -5.52 10.18 -43.42
N LYS A 40 -5.78 10.64 -42.20
CA LYS A 40 -4.74 10.94 -41.18
C LYS A 40 -3.77 9.75 -41.03
N PRO A 41 -2.45 9.98 -40.94
CA PRO A 41 -1.48 8.89 -40.83
C PRO A 41 -1.69 8.14 -39.52
N ARG A 42 -2.02 6.84 -39.63
CA ARG A 42 -2.08 5.91 -38.50
C ARG A 42 -0.72 5.90 -37.80
N LYS A 43 -0.69 6.32 -36.53
CA LYS A 43 0.45 6.07 -35.65
C LYS A 43 0.75 4.57 -35.68
N LYS A 44 1.96 4.19 -36.10
CA LYS A 44 2.42 2.80 -35.99
C LYS A 44 2.20 2.35 -34.55
N ALA A 45 1.43 1.29 -34.36
CA ALA A 45 1.31 0.64 -33.07
C ALA A 45 2.72 0.29 -32.61
N VAL A 46 3.18 0.94 -31.54
CA VAL A 46 4.40 0.52 -30.86
C VAL A 46 4.04 -0.85 -30.30
N ALA A 47 4.62 -1.91 -30.87
CA ALA A 47 4.49 -3.25 -30.35
C ALA A 47 4.73 -3.17 -28.84
N ALA A 48 3.76 -3.64 -28.04
CA ALA A 48 3.93 -3.74 -26.61
C ALA A 48 5.19 -4.56 -26.38
N ARG A 49 6.28 -3.88 -26.00
CA ARG A 49 7.47 -4.56 -25.50
C ARG A 49 6.95 -5.34 -24.30
N GLY A 50 6.89 -6.67 -24.41
CA GLY A 50 6.61 -7.51 -23.26
C GLY A 50 7.53 -7.03 -22.15
N LYS A 51 6.97 -6.58 -21.03
CA LYS A 51 7.78 -6.26 -19.85
C LYS A 51 8.54 -7.55 -19.55
N LYS A 52 9.86 -7.57 -19.78
CA LYS A 52 10.70 -8.62 -19.20
C LYS A 52 10.42 -8.57 -17.70
N SER A 53 9.83 -9.62 -17.17
CA SER A 53 9.75 -9.80 -15.72
C SER A 53 11.19 -9.74 -15.21
N LEU A 54 11.43 -8.96 -14.15
CA LEU A 54 12.69 -9.10 -13.44
C LEU A 54 12.79 -10.53 -12.90
N ASP A 55 14.00 -11.07 -12.86
CA ASP A 55 14.30 -12.27 -12.11
C ASP A 55 14.48 -11.92 -10.63
N SER A 56 14.34 -12.91 -9.75
CA SER A 56 14.67 -12.78 -8.33
C SER A 56 16.14 -12.43 -8.15
N PHE A 57 16.46 -11.62 -7.14
CA PHE A 57 17.84 -11.27 -6.80
C PHE A 57 17.98 -10.97 -5.30
N THR A 58 19.21 -10.92 -4.81
CA THR A 58 19.53 -10.44 -3.46
C THR A 58 20.52 -9.27 -3.57
N THR A 59 20.32 -8.23 -2.78
CA THR A 59 21.24 -7.08 -2.71
C THR A 59 22.44 -7.39 -1.82
N ASP A 60 23.49 -6.56 -1.88
CA ASP A 60 24.67 -6.73 -1.03
C ASP A 60 24.33 -6.54 0.46
N GLU A 61 23.28 -5.78 0.76
CA GLU A 61 22.73 -5.55 2.10
C GLU A 61 21.82 -6.71 2.59
N GLY A 62 21.67 -7.77 1.79
CA GLY A 62 20.93 -8.98 2.17
C GLY A 62 19.42 -8.92 1.94
N TRP A 63 18.91 -7.91 1.23
CA TRP A 63 17.51 -7.86 0.83
C TRP A 63 17.25 -8.76 -0.38
N SER A 64 16.33 -9.70 -0.26
CA SER A 64 15.88 -10.51 -1.39
C SER A 64 14.66 -9.90 -2.07
N PHE A 65 14.63 -9.96 -3.39
CA PHE A 65 13.51 -9.53 -4.22
C PHE A 65 12.88 -10.74 -4.89
N GLU A 66 11.59 -10.98 -4.65
CA GLU A 66 10.78 -11.92 -5.40
C GLU A 66 9.88 -11.14 -6.38
N PRO A 67 9.98 -11.43 -7.70
CA PRO A 67 9.12 -10.80 -8.69
C PRO A 67 7.63 -11.12 -8.46
N PRO A 68 6.71 -10.21 -8.79
CA PRO A 68 6.97 -8.93 -9.47
C PRO A 68 7.31 -7.75 -8.54
N SER A 69 7.18 -7.86 -7.22
CA SER A 69 7.10 -6.65 -6.38
C SER A 69 7.42 -6.78 -4.89
N ILE A 70 7.89 -7.92 -4.38
CA ILE A 70 8.10 -8.09 -2.94
C ILE A 70 9.59 -8.12 -2.60
N PHE A 71 10.01 -7.19 -1.73
CA PHE A 71 11.27 -7.29 -1.00
C PHE A 71 11.05 -8.00 0.32
N TYR A 72 12.00 -8.83 0.74
CA TYR A 72 11.96 -9.44 2.06
C TYR A 72 13.36 -9.60 2.65
N LYS A 73 13.43 -9.55 3.98
CA LYS A 73 14.65 -9.74 4.75
C LYS A 73 14.30 -10.24 6.15
N GLU A 74 15.17 -11.07 6.69
CA GLU A 74 15.10 -11.55 8.07
C GLU A 74 16.21 -10.91 8.91
N TYR A 75 15.87 -10.54 10.14
CA TYR A 75 16.77 -10.01 11.14
C TYR A 75 16.75 -10.94 12.35
N GLY A 76 17.92 -11.32 12.85
CA GLY A 76 18.03 -12.36 13.89
C GLY A 76 17.67 -13.75 13.34
N ASP A 77 17.19 -14.62 14.23
CA ASP A 77 16.81 -16.00 13.92
C ASP A 77 15.32 -16.19 14.25
N ALA A 78 14.46 -15.86 13.29
CA ALA A 78 13.01 -15.78 13.51
C ALA A 78 12.37 -17.18 13.43
N GLN A 79 12.34 -17.87 14.57
CA GLN A 79 11.82 -19.23 14.69
C GLN A 79 10.36 -19.35 14.22
N PRO A 80 9.97 -20.47 13.56
CA PRO A 80 8.57 -20.76 13.22
C PRO A 80 7.63 -20.70 14.43
N SER A 81 6.42 -20.19 14.25
CA SER A 81 5.39 -20.14 15.31
C SER A 81 3.98 -20.25 14.74
N ASP A 82 3.04 -20.80 15.51
CA ASP A 82 1.61 -20.73 15.22
C ASP A 82 1.01 -19.38 15.67
N LYS A 83 1.71 -18.61 16.52
CA LYS A 83 1.29 -17.29 16.97
C LYS A 83 2.04 -16.20 16.20
N ILE A 84 1.32 -15.42 15.41
CA ILE A 84 1.91 -14.34 14.60
C ILE A 84 1.47 -12.98 15.14
N ALA A 85 2.43 -12.15 15.50
CA ALA A 85 2.22 -10.74 15.78
C ALA A 85 2.75 -9.98 14.56
N ALA A 86 1.82 -9.51 13.72
CA ALA A 86 2.16 -8.84 12.48
C ALA A 86 1.87 -7.34 12.57
N PHE A 87 2.70 -6.53 11.94
CA PHE A 87 2.65 -5.07 12.06
C PHE A 87 2.78 -4.40 10.69
N ASP A 88 2.08 -3.29 10.47
CA ASP A 88 2.51 -2.28 9.50
C ASP A 88 3.77 -1.54 10.00
N LEU A 89 4.44 -0.78 9.14
CA LEU A 89 5.62 0.02 9.49
C LEU A 89 5.29 1.50 9.74
N ASP A 90 4.78 2.19 8.72
CA ASP A 90 4.76 3.66 8.64
C ASP A 90 3.43 4.20 9.18
N GLY A 91 3.46 4.86 10.34
CA GLY A 91 2.25 5.23 11.10
C GLY A 91 1.92 4.23 12.21
N THR A 92 2.59 3.07 12.22
CA THR A 92 2.34 1.97 13.15
C THR A 92 3.51 1.70 14.08
N LEU A 93 4.65 1.23 13.57
CA LEU A 93 5.87 1.03 14.36
C LEU A 93 6.61 2.35 14.54
N VAL A 94 6.62 3.15 13.48
CA VAL A 94 7.39 4.39 13.42
C VAL A 94 6.59 5.52 12.78
N ASN A 95 6.88 6.74 13.21
CA ASN A 95 6.46 7.99 12.58
C ASN A 95 7.69 8.71 12.00
N THR A 96 7.51 9.65 11.08
CA THR A 96 8.65 10.49 10.65
C THR A 96 9.08 11.43 11.78
N LYS A 97 10.39 11.62 11.97
CA LYS A 97 10.91 12.64 12.93
C LYS A 97 10.53 14.05 12.45
N SER A 98 10.49 14.24 11.14
CA SER A 98 10.24 15.52 10.49
C SER A 98 8.76 15.94 10.45
N GLY A 99 7.84 15.03 10.80
CA GLY A 99 6.38 15.25 10.69
C GLY A 99 5.85 15.24 9.26
N ALA A 100 6.69 14.91 8.27
CA ALA A 100 6.26 14.74 6.88
C ALA A 100 5.52 13.40 6.70
N THR A 101 4.61 13.32 5.72
CA THR A 101 3.93 12.07 5.38
C THR A 101 4.89 10.97 4.91
N PHE A 102 6.01 11.34 4.27
CA PHE A 102 7.03 10.40 3.80
C PHE A 102 8.41 10.79 4.34
N ALA A 103 9.21 9.78 4.69
CA ALA A 103 10.55 9.96 5.25
C ALA A 103 11.51 10.67 4.27
N LYS A 104 12.20 11.70 4.76
CA LYS A 104 13.14 12.52 3.99
C LYS A 104 14.50 11.88 3.78
N ASP A 105 14.91 11.00 4.68
CA ASP A 105 16.14 10.20 4.66
C ASP A 105 15.92 8.89 5.44
N ASP A 106 16.98 8.11 5.54
CA ASP A 106 17.07 6.84 6.27
C ASP A 106 16.97 7.01 7.80
N LEU A 107 17.23 8.21 8.33
CA LEU A 107 17.20 8.52 9.76
C LEU A 107 15.94 9.29 10.19
N ASP A 108 15.07 9.65 9.24
CA ASP A 108 13.80 10.35 9.45
C ASP A 108 12.69 9.39 9.93
N TRP A 109 12.92 8.76 11.07
CA TRP A 109 11.95 7.90 11.74
C TRP A 109 12.11 7.94 13.27
N LYS A 110 11.02 8.04 14.01
CA LYS A 110 10.98 7.82 15.47
C LYS A 110 10.02 6.69 15.75
N TRP A 111 10.23 5.95 16.83
CA TRP A 111 9.20 5.03 17.33
C TRP A 111 7.86 5.73 17.45
N TYR A 112 6.78 4.99 17.20
CA TYR A 112 5.42 5.48 17.33
C TYR A 112 5.19 6.10 18.72
N ASN A 113 5.62 5.38 19.76
CA ASN A 113 5.86 5.89 21.10
C ASN A 113 6.92 5.00 21.81
N LYS A 114 7.25 5.33 23.06
CA LYS A 114 8.26 4.56 23.83
C LYS A 114 7.86 3.10 24.10
N SER A 115 6.56 2.81 24.14
CA SER A 115 6.04 1.48 24.45
C SER A 115 6.05 0.52 23.26
N ALA A 116 6.13 1.02 22.03
CA ALA A 116 6.14 0.19 20.82
C ALA A 116 7.24 -0.89 20.82
N PRO A 117 8.55 -0.56 20.97
CA PRO A 117 9.59 -1.59 21.00
C PRO A 117 9.45 -2.54 22.21
N GLU A 118 9.06 -2.02 23.38
CA GLU A 118 8.86 -2.84 24.60
C GLU A 118 7.77 -3.90 24.42
N LYS A 119 6.65 -3.52 23.79
CA LYS A 119 5.53 -4.42 23.50
C LYS A 119 5.90 -5.49 22.50
N ILE A 120 6.66 -5.15 21.47
CA ILE A 120 7.09 -6.11 20.45
C ILE A 120 8.08 -7.12 21.04
N GLN A 121 9.01 -6.68 21.88
CA GLN A 121 9.88 -7.57 22.65
C GLN A 121 9.06 -8.52 23.52
N ALA A 122 8.05 -8.02 24.25
CA ALA A 122 7.19 -8.86 25.07
C ALA A 122 6.46 -9.93 24.23
N TYR A 123 5.97 -9.59 23.03
CA TYR A 123 5.38 -10.57 22.12
C TYR A 123 6.40 -11.65 21.69
N ALA A 124 7.62 -11.25 21.34
CA ALA A 124 8.68 -12.20 21.00
C ALA A 124 8.98 -13.14 22.17
N ASP A 125 9.07 -12.61 23.40
CA ASP A 125 9.30 -13.39 24.63
C ASP A 125 8.14 -14.34 24.94
N GLU A 126 6.91 -13.96 24.59
CA GLU A 126 5.72 -14.80 24.67
C GLU A 126 5.67 -15.88 23.56
N GLY A 127 6.63 -15.91 22.64
CA GLY A 127 6.73 -16.89 21.56
C GLY A 127 5.90 -16.53 20.32
N TYR A 128 5.53 -15.27 20.16
CA TYR A 128 5.02 -14.79 18.88
C TYR A 128 6.17 -14.65 17.88
N LYS A 129 5.92 -15.06 16.64
CA LYS A 129 6.76 -14.67 15.53
C LYS A 129 6.40 -13.25 15.11
N ILE A 130 7.40 -12.36 15.12
CA ILE A 130 7.25 -10.97 14.72
C ILE A 130 7.41 -10.83 13.22
N VAL A 131 6.43 -10.22 12.56
CA VAL A 131 6.43 -10.02 11.11
C VAL A 131 6.01 -8.59 10.76
N VAL A 132 6.67 -7.95 9.80
CA VAL A 132 6.29 -6.63 9.29
C VAL A 132 5.84 -6.74 7.84
N PHE A 133 4.66 -6.22 7.54
CA PHE A 133 4.09 -6.14 6.20
C PHE A 133 3.86 -4.69 5.82
N THR A 134 4.61 -4.17 4.84
CA THR A 134 4.58 -2.73 4.48
C THR A 134 4.38 -2.48 2.98
N ASN A 135 3.59 -1.45 2.66
CA ASN A 135 3.28 -1.03 1.30
C ASN A 135 4.23 0.10 0.82
N GLN A 136 5.34 -0.24 0.18
CA GLN A 136 6.39 0.70 -0.26
C GLN A 136 6.25 1.15 -1.74
N GLY A 137 5.09 1.75 -2.05
CA GLY A 137 4.70 2.18 -3.41
C GLY A 137 5.56 3.30 -4.03
N THR A 138 6.47 3.89 -3.26
CA THR A 138 7.47 4.86 -3.77
C THR A 138 8.51 4.17 -4.66
N ILE A 139 8.83 2.90 -4.38
CA ILE A 139 9.84 2.12 -5.13
C ILE A 139 9.33 1.79 -6.55
N LYS A 140 8.06 1.41 -6.67
CA LYS A 140 7.45 0.96 -7.94
C LYS A 140 8.31 -0.12 -8.59
N SER A 141 8.47 -0.06 -9.92
CA SER A 141 9.34 -0.98 -10.68
C SER A 141 10.83 -0.64 -10.61
N ALA A 142 11.22 0.45 -9.93
CA ALA A 142 12.61 0.89 -9.83
C ALA A 142 13.32 0.22 -8.65
N VAL A 143 13.23 -1.12 -8.59
CA VAL A 143 13.68 -1.95 -7.45
C VAL A 143 15.20 -1.98 -7.26
N LYS A 144 15.98 -1.47 -8.23
CA LYS A 144 17.44 -1.26 -8.12
C LYS A 144 17.81 0.22 -8.14
N GLY A 145 16.87 1.10 -7.79
CA GLY A 145 17.04 2.55 -7.81
C GLY A 145 17.23 3.13 -6.42
N LYS A 146 17.65 4.40 -6.37
CA LYS A 146 17.90 5.14 -5.13
C LYS A 146 16.73 5.14 -4.13
N ALA A 147 15.50 5.10 -4.62
CA ALA A 147 14.33 5.02 -3.76
C ALA A 147 14.25 3.69 -3.00
N ALA A 148 14.57 2.57 -3.67
CA ALA A 148 14.68 1.27 -3.02
C ALA A 148 15.80 1.29 -1.99
N GLU A 149 17.02 1.69 -2.38
CA GLU A 149 18.18 1.77 -1.47
C GLU A 149 17.85 2.55 -0.19
N LYS A 150 17.28 3.75 -0.33
CA LYS A 150 16.92 4.61 0.82
C LYS A 150 15.85 3.99 1.71
N ILE A 151 14.80 3.41 1.13
CA ILE A 151 13.68 2.83 1.90
C ILE A 151 14.15 1.56 2.62
N LEU A 152 14.89 0.69 1.93
CA LEU A 152 15.40 -0.54 2.51
C LEU A 152 16.41 -0.24 3.63
N SER A 153 17.33 0.72 3.41
CA SER A 153 18.25 1.20 4.45
C SER A 153 17.53 1.80 5.67
N ARG A 154 16.41 2.49 5.47
CA ARG A 154 15.58 2.98 6.59
C ARG A 154 15.00 1.82 7.39
N ILE A 155 14.48 0.80 6.69
CA ILE A 155 13.93 -0.39 7.35
C ILE A 155 15.03 -1.12 8.11
N ASP A 156 16.22 -1.27 7.52
CA ASP A 156 17.38 -1.87 8.18
C ASP A 156 17.67 -1.16 9.52
N SER A 157 17.77 0.18 9.50
CA SER A 157 18.00 0.98 10.72
C SER A 157 16.93 0.78 11.80
N ILE A 158 15.66 0.65 11.41
CA ILE A 158 14.55 0.44 12.36
C ILE A 158 14.64 -0.95 12.98
N MET A 159 14.85 -1.99 12.17
CA MET A 159 14.89 -3.38 12.65
C MET A 159 16.15 -3.67 13.48
N GLU A 160 17.27 -3.04 13.13
CA GLU A 160 18.49 -3.08 13.95
C GLU A 160 18.28 -2.44 15.32
N GLU A 161 17.58 -1.30 15.40
CA GLU A 161 17.26 -0.67 16.69
C GLU A 161 16.20 -1.46 17.47
N LEU A 162 15.26 -2.12 16.80
CA LEU A 162 14.25 -2.98 17.43
C LEU A 162 14.90 -4.14 18.21
N GLY A 163 15.95 -4.74 17.64
CA GLY A 163 16.75 -5.76 18.31
C GLY A 163 16.06 -7.11 18.58
N VAL A 164 14.87 -7.35 17.99
CA VAL A 164 14.13 -8.62 18.08
C VAL A 164 14.25 -9.43 16.79
N PRO A 165 14.15 -10.77 16.83
CA PRO A 165 14.00 -11.56 15.62
C PRO A 165 12.73 -11.17 14.85
N VAL A 166 12.88 -10.72 13.60
CA VAL A 166 11.77 -10.20 12.78
C VAL A 166 11.97 -10.51 11.31
N GLN A 167 10.87 -10.83 10.61
CA GLN A 167 10.84 -10.92 9.15
C GLN A 167 10.07 -9.73 8.58
N VAL A 168 10.65 -9.07 7.59
CA VAL A 168 10.03 -7.93 6.92
C VAL A 168 9.71 -8.27 5.47
N PHE A 169 8.51 -7.89 5.04
CA PHE A 169 8.03 -8.02 3.67
C PHE A 169 7.50 -6.66 3.18
N ALA A 170 8.06 -6.16 2.08
CA ALA A 170 7.79 -4.84 1.53
C ALA A 170 7.30 -4.94 0.08
N CYS A 171 6.02 -4.64 -0.16
CA CYS A 171 5.43 -4.64 -1.50
C CYS A 171 5.65 -3.29 -2.21
N THR A 172 6.19 -3.31 -3.42
CA THR A 172 6.58 -2.10 -4.17
C THR A 172 5.57 -1.65 -5.22
N MET A 173 4.62 -2.51 -5.60
CA MET A 173 3.67 -2.30 -6.69
C MET A 173 2.22 -2.38 -6.21
N ASP A 174 1.29 -2.07 -7.11
CA ASP A 174 -0.15 -2.27 -6.92
C ASP A 174 -0.55 -3.61 -7.55
N ASP A 175 -0.47 -4.67 -6.74
CA ASP A 175 -0.78 -6.05 -7.12
C ASP A 175 -1.24 -6.86 -5.89
N HIS A 176 -1.41 -8.18 -6.06
CA HIS A 176 -1.88 -9.08 -4.99
C HIS A 176 -1.02 -9.14 -3.72
N TYR A 177 0.23 -8.65 -3.74
CA TYR A 177 1.03 -8.52 -2.52
C TYR A 177 0.67 -7.25 -1.73
N ARG A 178 0.05 -6.25 -2.36
CA ARG A 178 -0.24 -4.97 -1.74
C ARG A 178 -1.45 -5.05 -0.82
N LYS A 179 -1.31 -4.64 0.46
CA LYS A 179 -2.44 -4.52 1.38
C LYS A 179 -3.51 -3.59 0.78
N PRO A 180 -4.81 -3.96 0.82
CA PRO A 180 -5.44 -4.96 1.68
C PRO A 180 -5.38 -6.42 1.19
N GLU A 181 -4.76 -6.70 0.05
CA GLU A 181 -4.63 -8.08 -0.44
C GLU A 181 -3.73 -8.91 0.48
N ARG A 182 -4.06 -10.20 0.63
CA ARG A 182 -3.36 -11.13 1.54
C ARG A 182 -2.07 -11.74 0.99
N GLY A 183 -1.61 -11.36 -0.20
CA GLY A 183 -0.50 -12.04 -0.87
C GLY A 183 0.81 -12.05 -0.08
N MET A 184 1.13 -10.96 0.64
CA MET A 184 2.32 -10.95 1.50
C MET A 184 2.23 -11.98 2.63
N TRP A 185 1.05 -12.14 3.24
CA TRP A 185 0.80 -13.15 4.27
C TRP A 185 0.96 -14.57 3.70
N ASP A 186 0.34 -14.85 2.56
CA ASP A 186 0.40 -16.17 1.94
C ASP A 186 1.84 -16.53 1.52
N PHE A 187 2.62 -15.55 1.05
CA PHE A 187 4.04 -15.72 0.78
C PHE A 187 4.84 -16.02 2.05
N PHE A 188 4.62 -15.27 3.13
CA PHE A 188 5.21 -15.52 4.44
C PHE A 188 4.92 -16.95 4.93
N VAL A 189 3.64 -17.34 5.01
CA VAL A 189 3.26 -18.65 5.56
C VAL A 189 3.82 -19.80 4.74
N SER A 190 3.77 -19.70 3.40
CA SER A 190 4.20 -20.78 2.51
C SER A 190 5.72 -21.00 2.48
N ARG A 191 6.52 -19.97 2.75
CA ARG A 191 7.98 -20.00 2.54
C ARG A 191 8.80 -19.77 3.80
N PHE A 192 8.27 -19.03 4.79
CA PHE A 192 9.06 -18.46 5.89
C PHE A 192 8.56 -18.84 7.29
N ASN A 193 7.51 -19.65 7.41
CA ASN A 193 7.02 -20.14 8.71
C ASN A 193 7.33 -21.63 8.98
N GLY A 194 8.33 -22.20 8.31
CA GLY A 194 8.84 -23.55 8.60
C GLY A 194 7.79 -24.68 8.50
N GLY A 195 6.70 -24.47 7.76
CA GLY A 195 5.58 -25.42 7.66
C GLY A 195 4.62 -25.41 8.86
N VAL A 196 4.82 -24.55 9.86
CA VAL A 196 3.88 -24.34 10.95
C VAL A 196 2.71 -23.49 10.45
N ALA A 197 1.49 -24.00 10.58
CA ALA A 197 0.29 -23.24 10.22
C ALA A 197 -0.03 -22.21 11.33
N PRO A 198 -0.25 -20.92 10.99
CA PRO A 198 -0.70 -19.95 11.98
C PRO A 198 -2.05 -20.32 12.60
N ASP A 199 -2.17 -20.17 13.91
CA ASP A 199 -3.44 -20.11 14.62
C ASP A 199 -4.00 -18.69 14.45
N HIS A 200 -4.99 -18.57 13.56
CA HIS A 200 -5.62 -17.30 13.24
C HIS A 200 -6.31 -16.65 14.44
N SER A 201 -6.79 -17.45 15.41
CA SER A 201 -7.47 -16.93 16.60
C SER A 201 -6.52 -16.29 17.61
N LYS A 202 -5.24 -16.68 17.56
CA LYS A 202 -4.18 -16.13 18.42
C LYS A 202 -3.31 -15.09 17.72
N SER A 203 -3.38 -15.04 16.40
CA SER A 203 -2.61 -14.12 15.56
C SER A 203 -3.36 -12.82 15.32
N PHE A 204 -2.61 -11.74 15.11
CA PHE A 204 -3.18 -10.42 14.89
C PHE A 204 -2.29 -9.54 14.00
N PHE A 205 -2.90 -8.53 13.41
CA PHE A 205 -2.26 -7.46 12.66
C PHE A 205 -2.50 -6.11 13.34
N VAL A 206 -1.44 -5.32 13.49
CA VAL A 206 -1.50 -3.95 13.99
C VAL A 206 -1.22 -3.00 12.83
N GLY A 207 -2.09 -2.01 12.62
CA GLY A 207 -1.92 -1.04 11.53
C GLY A 207 -2.75 0.23 11.71
N ASP A 208 -2.29 1.36 11.20
CA ASP A 208 -2.96 2.67 11.33
C ASP A 208 -4.01 2.93 10.24
N ALA A 209 -3.94 2.25 9.09
CA ALA A 209 -4.93 2.35 8.03
C ALA A 209 -6.19 1.53 8.38
N ALA A 210 -6.97 2.02 9.34
CA ALA A 210 -8.11 1.34 9.96
C ALA A 210 -9.48 1.79 9.43
N GLY A 211 -9.54 2.77 8.52
CA GLY A 211 -10.80 3.31 7.98
C GLY A 211 -11.56 4.24 8.93
N ARG A 212 -10.89 4.80 9.95
CA ARG A 212 -11.46 5.82 10.83
C ARG A 212 -11.68 7.12 10.05
N THR A 213 -12.49 8.03 10.59
CA THR A 213 -12.84 9.31 9.92
C THR A 213 -11.61 10.15 9.51
N ALA A 214 -10.49 10.01 10.23
CA ALA A 214 -9.25 10.70 9.93
C ALA A 214 -8.25 9.86 9.12
N ASP A 215 -8.51 8.57 8.90
CA ASP A 215 -7.60 7.69 8.20
C ASP A 215 -7.70 7.91 6.69
N PHE A 216 -6.56 7.84 6.01
CA PHE A 216 -6.50 7.97 4.55
C PHE A 216 -7.03 6.73 3.82
N ALA A 217 -6.97 5.56 4.48
CA ALA A 217 -7.36 4.27 3.93
C ALA A 217 -7.75 3.28 5.05
N ASP A 218 -8.29 2.14 4.64
CA ASP A 218 -8.61 0.98 5.49
C ASP A 218 -7.77 -0.26 5.12
N THR A 219 -6.61 -0.05 4.49
CA THR A 219 -5.79 -1.12 3.89
C THR A 219 -5.29 -2.14 4.91
N ASP A 220 -4.99 -1.70 6.13
CA ASP A 220 -4.47 -2.58 7.18
C ASP A 220 -5.57 -3.42 7.81
N LYS A 221 -6.72 -2.79 8.09
CA LYS A 221 -7.90 -3.51 8.54
C LYS A 221 -8.37 -4.51 7.48
N GLY A 222 -8.43 -4.09 6.22
CA GLY A 222 -8.78 -4.97 5.10
C GLY A 222 -7.80 -6.14 4.93
N PHE A 223 -6.50 -5.92 5.15
CA PHE A 223 -5.51 -6.99 5.17
C PHE A 223 -5.80 -8.03 6.26
N ALA A 224 -6.02 -7.58 7.50
CA ALA A 224 -6.34 -8.46 8.62
C ALA A 224 -7.63 -9.25 8.38
N ASP A 225 -8.67 -8.59 7.87
CA ASP A 225 -9.96 -9.20 7.52
C ASP A 225 -9.80 -10.26 6.41
N ASN A 226 -9.03 -9.95 5.35
CA ASN A 226 -8.78 -10.86 4.23
C ASN A 226 -7.92 -12.08 4.62
N VAL A 227 -7.01 -11.90 5.57
CA VAL A 227 -6.25 -13.01 6.17
C VAL A 227 -7.15 -13.82 7.11
N GLY A 228 -8.02 -13.16 7.86
CA GLY A 228 -8.89 -13.73 8.88
C GLY A 228 -8.22 -13.79 10.26
N ILE A 229 -7.47 -12.76 10.64
CA ILE A 229 -6.79 -12.61 11.94
C ILE A 229 -7.32 -11.37 12.68
N GLY A 230 -7.02 -11.26 13.98
CA GLY A 230 -7.41 -10.08 14.76
C GLY A 230 -6.78 -8.79 14.21
N PHE A 231 -7.49 -7.67 14.29
CA PHE A 231 -6.97 -6.35 13.93
C PHE A 231 -6.93 -5.43 15.15
N ARG A 232 -5.87 -4.63 15.27
CA ARG A 232 -5.70 -3.63 16.34
C ARG A 232 -5.07 -2.36 15.75
N THR A 233 -5.41 -1.21 16.32
CA THR A 233 -4.74 0.04 15.97
C THR A 233 -3.46 0.22 16.80
N PRO A 234 -2.48 1.02 16.34
CA PRO A 234 -1.29 1.33 17.14
C PRO A 234 -1.66 1.99 18.48
N GLU A 235 -2.72 2.80 18.51
CA GLU A 235 -3.21 3.43 19.74
C GLU A 235 -3.72 2.40 20.75
N ASP A 236 -4.45 1.38 20.29
CA ASP A 236 -4.97 0.32 21.14
C ASP A 236 -3.85 -0.59 21.66
N GLU A 237 -2.82 -0.83 20.82
CA GLU A 237 -1.75 -1.77 21.12
C GLU A 237 -0.64 -1.16 21.98
N PHE A 238 -0.20 0.05 21.62
CA PHE A 238 0.95 0.74 22.19
C PHE A 238 0.56 1.93 23.07
N GLY A 239 -0.70 2.39 23.05
CA GLY A 239 -1.12 3.65 23.67
C GLY A 239 -0.98 4.84 22.72
N VAL A 240 -1.28 6.06 23.18
CA VAL A 240 -1.24 7.26 22.31
C VAL A 240 0.18 7.63 21.86
N PRO A 241 0.34 8.28 20.69
CA PRO A 241 1.64 8.73 20.19
C PRO A 241 2.19 9.94 20.98
N GLU A 242 3.53 10.08 21.03
CA GLU A 242 4.24 11.24 21.63
C GLU A 242 4.40 12.44 20.68
#